data_AF-A0A0S8IZ06-F1
#
_entry.id   AF-A0A0S8IZ06-F1
#
_cell.length_a   1.000
_cell.length_b   1.000
_cell.length_c   1.000
_cell.angle_alpha   90.00
_cell.angle_beta   90.00
_cell.angle_gamma   90.00
#
_symmetry.space_group_name_H-M   'P 1'
#
loop_
_entity.id
_entity.type
_entity.pdbx_description
1 polymer ?
#
loop_
_entity_poly.entity_id
_entity_poly.type
_entity_poly.pdbx_seq_one_letter_code
_entity_poly.pdbx_strand_id
1 'polypeptide(L)'
;NAYVPPADETQEAIAVIWRELFGTREIGIHDNFFELGGHSLLATQVVSRLRRAFQIALPVGVLFQTPTIAGLANLIDQLRSTGTQTDDHARLLKEIEELSEEDAQRILMGGEEKEDVSDRPSAE
;
A
#
# COMPACT_ATOMS: atom_id res chain seq x y z
N ASN A 1 0.32 20.34 -7.31
CA ASN A 1 1.55 20.64 -6.53
C ASN A 1 2.64 21.08 -7.48
N ALA A 2 3.66 21.84 -7.04
CA ALA A 2 4.81 22.12 -7.89
C ALA A 2 5.71 20.87 -7.97
N TYR A 3 6.24 20.56 -9.15
CA TYR A 3 7.19 19.45 -9.31
C TYR A 3 8.45 19.72 -8.46
N VAL A 4 8.79 18.77 -7.60
CA VAL A 4 10.02 18.77 -6.80
C VAL A 4 10.77 17.47 -7.10
N PRO A 5 11.99 17.53 -7.66
CA PRO A 5 12.73 16.34 -8.02
C PRO A 5 13.22 15.56 -6.77
N PRO A 6 13.49 14.25 -6.90
CA PRO A 6 14.19 13.47 -5.89
C PRO A 6 15.52 14.12 -5.48
N ALA A 7 15.77 14.17 -4.17
CA ALA A 7 16.96 14.79 -3.58
C ALA A 7 17.97 13.77 -3.03
N ASP A 8 17.58 12.51 -2.86
CA ASP A 8 18.43 11.43 -2.35
C ASP A 8 18.21 10.09 -3.10
N GLU A 9 19.08 9.11 -2.84
CA GLU A 9 19.06 7.80 -3.51
C GLU A 9 17.77 7.02 -3.22
N THR A 10 17.22 7.12 -2.02
CA THR A 10 16.00 6.42 -1.61
C THR A 10 14.80 6.98 -2.37
N GLN A 11 14.67 8.31 -2.44
CA GLN A 11 13.66 9.01 -3.21
C GLN A 11 13.76 8.69 -4.71
N GLU A 12 14.97 8.69 -5.27
CA GLU A 12 15.17 8.41 -6.70
C GLU A 12 14.73 6.97 -7.03
N ALA A 13 15.10 5.99 -6.20
CA ALA A 13 14.70 4.60 -6.40
C ALA A 13 13.17 4.41 -6.33
N ILE A 14 12.49 5.09 -5.40
CA ILE A 14 11.02 5.07 -5.33
C ILE A 14 10.42 5.77 -6.56
N ALA A 15 10.98 6.91 -6.97
CA ALA A 15 10.53 7.66 -8.15
C ALA A 15 10.68 6.84 -9.44
N VAL A 16 11.76 6.08 -9.61
CA VAL A 16 11.91 5.13 -10.73
C VAL A 16 10.78 4.10 -10.74
N ILE A 17 10.50 3.47 -9.59
CA ILE A 17 9.41 2.49 -9.47
C ILE A 17 8.07 3.09 -9.86
N TRP A 18 7.76 4.29 -9.38
CA TRP A 18 6.50 4.95 -9.70
C TRP A 18 6.43 5.34 -11.17
N ARG A 19 7.50 5.90 -11.74
CA ARG A 19 7.56 6.26 -13.18
C ARG A 19 7.33 5.06 -14.08
N GLU A 20 7.90 3.90 -13.75
CA GLU A 20 7.67 2.65 -14.48
C GLU A 20 6.23 2.15 -14.38
N LEU A 21 5.59 2.31 -13.22
CA LEU A 21 4.23 1.84 -12.97
C LEU A 21 3.16 2.75 -13.59
N PHE A 22 3.37 4.07 -13.51
CA PHE A 22 2.45 5.07 -14.06
C PHE A 22 2.73 5.41 -15.53
N GLY A 23 3.89 5.01 -16.06
CA GLY A 23 4.27 5.31 -17.44
C GLY A 23 4.58 6.79 -17.70
N THR A 24 4.88 7.57 -16.66
CA THR A 24 5.22 9.00 -16.76
C THR A 24 6.66 9.27 -16.32
N ARG A 25 7.27 10.36 -16.80
CA ARG A 25 8.64 10.76 -16.43
C ARG A 25 8.68 11.83 -15.34
N GLU A 26 7.58 12.51 -15.10
CA GLU A 26 7.50 13.65 -14.18
C GLU A 26 6.63 13.27 -12.98
N ILE A 27 7.28 12.79 -11.92
CA ILE A 27 6.66 12.55 -10.61
C ILE A 27 7.51 13.28 -9.58
N GLY A 28 6.92 14.28 -8.94
CA GLY A 28 7.53 15.02 -7.84
C GLY A 28 7.46 14.24 -6.54
N ILE A 29 8.40 14.50 -5.63
CA ILE A 29 8.49 13.73 -4.38
C ILE A 29 7.30 13.90 -3.44
N HIS A 30 6.53 14.97 -3.63
CA HIS A 30 5.35 15.33 -2.86
C HIS A 30 4.05 15.02 -3.62
N ASP A 31 4.12 14.43 -4.81
CA ASP A 31 2.93 14.02 -5.53
C ASP A 31 2.30 12.82 -4.81
N ASN A 32 0.98 12.89 -4.66
CA ASN A 32 0.22 11.87 -3.96
C ASN A 32 -0.06 10.68 -4.90
N PHE A 33 0.30 9.48 -4.46
CA PHE A 33 0.11 8.23 -5.20
C PHE A 33 -1.31 8.07 -5.76
N PHE A 34 -2.33 8.37 -4.95
CA PHE A 34 -3.74 8.18 -5.31
C PHE A 34 -4.24 9.31 -6.22
N GLU A 35 -3.71 10.53 -6.07
CA GLU A 35 -4.02 11.64 -6.99
C GLU A 35 -3.41 11.42 -8.38
N LEU A 36 -2.31 10.66 -8.48
CA LEU A 36 -1.72 10.22 -9.74
C LEU A 36 -2.50 9.08 -10.42
N GLY A 37 -3.61 8.62 -9.84
CA GLY A 37 -4.40 7.49 -10.33
C GLY A 37 -3.97 6.13 -9.77
N GLY A 38 -3.19 6.12 -8.69
CA GLY A 38 -2.79 4.89 -7.99
C GLY A 38 -3.98 4.16 -7.39
N HIS A 39 -3.98 2.83 -7.50
CA HIS A 39 -5.01 1.95 -6.96
C HIS A 39 -4.39 0.72 -6.29
N SER A 40 -5.21 -0.13 -5.66
CA SER A 40 -4.75 -1.26 -4.83
C SER A 40 -3.73 -2.17 -5.53
N LEU A 41 -3.98 -2.54 -6.79
CA LEU A 41 -3.04 -3.36 -7.56
C LEU A 41 -1.69 -2.66 -7.79
N LEU A 42 -1.68 -1.36 -8.11
CA LEU A 42 -0.43 -0.59 -8.22
C LEU A 42 0.26 -0.45 -6.86
N ALA A 43 -0.50 -0.28 -5.77
CA ALA A 43 0.02 -0.21 -4.42
C ALA A 43 0.76 -1.51 -4.03
N THR A 44 0.15 -2.66 -4.29
CA THR A 44 0.77 -3.97 -4.08
C THR A 44 2.05 -4.13 -4.91
N GLN A 45 2.03 -3.68 -6.18
CA GLN A 45 3.22 -3.71 -7.03
C GLN A 45 4.34 -2.79 -6.52
N VAL A 46 4.01 -1.59 -6.03
CA VAL A 46 4.97 -0.67 -5.40
C VAL A 46 5.62 -1.37 -4.22
N VAL A 47 4.85 -1.89 -3.27
CA VAL A 47 5.36 -2.57 -2.06
C VAL A 47 6.25 -3.75 -2.42
N SER A 48 5.84 -4.57 -3.39
CA SER A 48 6.62 -5.71 -3.88
C SER A 48 7.97 -5.29 -4.46
N ARG A 49 8.00 -4.18 -5.22
CA ARG A 49 9.24 -3.61 -5.79
C ARG A 49 10.12 -2.97 -4.73
N LEU A 50 9.54 -2.23 -3.79
CA LEU A 50 10.27 -1.63 -2.64
C LEU A 50 10.93 -2.71 -1.79
N ARG A 51 10.24 -3.83 -1.54
CA ARG A 51 10.82 -4.97 -0.83
C ARG A 51 12.07 -5.52 -1.52
N ARG A 52 12.04 -5.67 -2.85
CA ARG A 52 13.22 -6.11 -3.60
C ARG A 52 14.34 -5.08 -3.59
N ALA A 53 14.01 -3.80 -3.76
CA ALA A 53 14.99 -2.72 -3.84
C ALA A 53 15.70 -2.45 -2.51
N PHE A 54 14.96 -2.47 -1.39
CA PHE A 54 15.47 -2.05 -0.08
C PHE A 54 15.59 -3.18 0.94
N GLN A 55 15.18 -4.40 0.59
CA GLN A 55 15.16 -5.57 1.50
C GLN A 55 14.29 -5.34 2.76
N ILE A 56 13.23 -4.53 2.61
CA ILE A 56 12.30 -4.15 3.69
C ILE A 56 10.88 -4.56 3.32
N ALA A 57 10.18 -5.23 4.23
CA ALA A 57 8.76 -5.51 4.10
C ALA A 57 7.95 -4.32 4.64
N LEU A 58 7.14 -3.69 3.77
CA LEU A 58 6.20 -2.66 4.17
C LEU A 58 4.77 -3.20 4.02
N PRO A 59 3.89 -3.07 5.02
CA PRO A 59 2.46 -3.31 4.83
C PRO A 59 1.91 -2.37 3.75
N VAL A 60 0.97 -2.84 2.91
CA VAL A 60 0.35 -1.99 1.87
C VAL A 60 -0.35 -0.76 2.48
N GLY A 61 -0.86 -0.89 3.71
CA GLY A 61 -1.43 0.20 4.49
C GLY A 61 -0.50 1.41 4.68
N VAL A 62 0.82 1.21 4.64
CA VAL A 62 1.80 2.30 4.73
C VAL A 62 1.65 3.29 3.58
N LEU A 63 1.33 2.81 2.37
CA LEU A 63 1.14 3.70 1.22
C LEU A 63 -0.08 4.60 1.39
N PHE A 64 -1.11 4.14 2.11
CA PHE A 64 -2.27 4.96 2.44
C PHE A 64 -1.96 6.05 3.48
N GLN A 65 -1.07 5.75 4.43
CA GLN A 65 -0.68 6.70 5.47
C GLN A 65 0.37 7.71 4.98
N THR A 66 1.25 7.26 4.09
CA THR A 66 2.37 8.04 3.54
C THR A 66 2.35 7.98 2.01
N PRO A 67 1.35 8.60 1.35
CA PRO A 67 1.12 8.44 -0.09
C PRO A 67 2.07 9.28 -0.95
N THR A 68 3.26 9.63 -0.46
CA THR A 68 4.23 10.45 -1.19
C THR A 68 5.60 9.78 -1.18
N ILE A 69 6.40 10.04 -2.20
CA ILE A 69 7.77 9.52 -2.30
C ILE A 69 8.60 10.00 -1.10
N ALA A 70 8.50 11.28 -0.74
CA ALA A 70 9.20 11.85 0.41
C ALA A 70 8.79 11.16 1.73
N GLY A 71 7.51 10.84 1.91
CA GLY A 71 7.02 10.13 3.09
C GLY A 71 7.57 8.70 3.18
N LEU A 72 7.49 7.96 2.07
CA LEU A 72 8.01 6.59 1.99
C LEU A 72 9.53 6.52 2.18
N ALA A 73 10.27 7.45 1.57
CA ALA A 73 11.73 7.49 1.68
C ALA A 73 12.18 7.67 3.13
N ASN A 74 11.58 8.64 3.84
CA ASN A 74 11.86 8.86 5.25
C ASN A 74 11.61 7.62 6.11
N LEU A 75 10.50 6.90 5.87
CA LEU A 75 10.19 5.68 6.60
C LEU A 75 11.21 4.57 6.31
N ILE A 76 11.57 4.39 5.04
CA ILE A 76 12.56 3.38 4.63
C ILE A 76 13.91 3.67 5.27
N ASP A 77 14.36 4.92 5.24
CA ASP A 77 15.66 5.31 5.81
C ASP A 77 15.69 5.11 7.34
N GLN A 78 14.58 5.41 8.02
CA GLN A 78 14.43 5.11 9.46
C GLN A 78 14.55 3.60 9.73
N LEU A 79 13.84 2.76 8.97
CA LEU A 79 13.89 1.31 9.12
C LEU A 79 15.30 0.75 8.86
N ARG A 80 16.01 1.29 7.85
CA ARG A 80 17.40 0.93 7.55
C ARG A 80 18.37 1.33 8.65
N SER A 81 18.15 2.48 9.29
CA SER A 81 18.98 2.97 10.40
C SER A 81 18.78 2.19 11.71
N THR A 82 17.61 1.58 11.91
CA THR A 82 17.23 0.90 13.16
C THR A 82 17.61 -0.60 13.17
N GLY A 83 17.99 -1.16 12.01
CA GLY A 83 18.79 -2.37 11.88
C GLY A 83 18.32 -3.62 12.64
N THR A 84 17.15 -4.20 12.35
CA THR A 84 16.85 -5.64 12.60
C THR A 84 15.56 -6.09 11.85
N GLN A 85 15.49 -7.38 11.45
CA GLN A 85 14.26 -8.19 11.18
C GLN A 85 13.67 -8.28 9.76
N THR A 86 14.45 -8.66 8.74
CA THR A 86 13.91 -9.02 7.41
C THR A 86 13.34 -10.47 7.36
N ASP A 87 13.74 -11.35 8.27
CA ASP A 87 13.52 -12.81 8.12
C ASP A 87 12.17 -13.33 8.63
N ASP A 88 11.63 -12.80 9.73
CA ASP A 88 10.34 -13.29 10.29
C ASP A 88 9.11 -12.81 9.49
N HIS A 89 9.22 -11.66 8.81
CA HIS A 89 8.08 -11.02 8.15
C HIS A 89 7.76 -11.63 6.77
N ALA A 90 8.75 -12.22 6.10
CA ALA A 90 8.54 -12.91 4.83
C ALA A 90 7.60 -14.12 4.97
N ARG A 91 7.49 -14.69 6.19
CA ARG A 91 6.57 -15.79 6.51
C ARG A 91 5.12 -15.31 6.66
N LEU A 92 4.91 -14.16 7.31
CA LEU A 92 3.59 -13.56 7.54
C LEU A 92 2.93 -13.06 6.25
N LEU A 93 3.69 -12.52 5.30
CA LEU A 93 3.15 -12.06 4.02
C LEU A 93 2.71 -13.21 3.11
N LYS A 94 3.35 -14.38 3.22
CA LYS A 94 2.95 -15.59 2.49
C LYS A 94 1.54 -16.06 2.89
N GLU A 95 1.17 -15.83 4.14
CA GLU A 95 -0.15 -16.14 4.71
C GLU A 95 -1.24 -15.16 4.23
N ILE A 96 -0.86 -13.93 3.87
CA ILE A 96 -1.76 -12.89 3.35
C ILE A 96 -1.91 -12.99 1.82
N GLU A 97 -0.87 -13.38 1.09
CA GLU A 97 -0.91 -13.63 -0.36
C GLU A 97 -1.72 -14.89 -0.74
N GLU A 98 -1.90 -15.83 0.20
CA GLU A 98 -2.74 -17.03 0.03
C GLU A 98 -4.25 -16.74 0.20
N LEU A 99 -4.64 -15.52 0.62
CA LEU A 99 -6.02 -15.05 0.50
C LEU A 99 -6.29 -14.62 -0.95
N SER A 100 -6.94 -15.50 -1.70
CA SER A 100 -7.41 -15.28 -3.07
C SER A 100 -8.11 -13.92 -3.23
N GLU A 101 -7.88 -13.25 -4.37
CA GLU A 101 -8.53 -11.98 -4.75
C GLU A 101 -10.07 -12.02 -4.59
N GLU A 102 -10.66 -13.22 -4.69
CA GLU A 102 -12.09 -13.47 -4.51
C GLU A 102 -12.59 -13.12 -3.10
N ASP A 103 -11.79 -13.36 -2.05
CA ASP A 103 -12.21 -13.10 -0.67
C ASP A 103 -12.07 -11.63 -0.29
N ALA A 104 -11.05 -10.94 -0.82
CA ALA A 104 -10.92 -9.49 -0.67
C ALA A 104 -12.05 -8.74 -1.40
N GLN A 105 -12.49 -9.23 -2.57
CA GLN A 105 -13.62 -8.67 -3.31
C GLN A 105 -14.96 -8.90 -2.62
N ARG A 106 -15.17 -10.06 -1.97
CA ARG A 106 -16.39 -10.34 -1.18
C ARG A 106 -16.56 -9.37 -0.01
N ILE A 107 -15.47 -9.03 0.67
CA ILE A 107 -15.49 -8.09 1.80
C ILE A 107 -15.79 -6.66 1.34
N LEU A 108 -15.31 -6.27 0.16
CA LEU A 108 -15.47 -4.91 -0.37
C LEU A 108 -16.84 -4.67 -1.05
N MET A 109 -17.54 -5.71 -1.51
CA MET A 109 -18.80 -5.57 -2.27
C MET A 109 -20.09 -5.97 -1.54
N GLY A 110 -20.11 -6.27 -0.23
CA GLY A 110 -21.33 -6.84 0.36
C GLY A 110 -21.48 -6.78 1.88
N GLY A 111 -21.39 -5.58 2.45
CA GLY A 111 -21.93 -5.29 3.78
C GLY A 111 -23.09 -4.31 3.70
N GLU A 112 -24.30 -4.79 3.39
CA GLU A 112 -25.54 -4.08 3.73
C GLU A 112 -26.42 -4.99 4.59
N GLU A 113 -26.62 -4.54 5.82
CA GLU A 113 -27.48 -5.09 6.86
C GLU A 113 -28.95 -5.07 6.45
N LYS A 114 -29.74 -6.04 6.95
CA LYS A 114 -31.06 -5.74 7.50
C LYS A 114 -31.27 -6.53 8.79
N GLU A 115 -31.05 -5.81 9.89
CA GLU A 115 -31.81 -5.98 11.12
C GLU A 115 -33.30 -5.78 10.80
N ASP A 116 -34.14 -6.76 11.15
CA ASP A 116 -35.55 -6.52 11.46
C ASP A 116 -35.93 -7.38 12.66
N VAL A 117 -35.77 -6.79 13.85
CA VAL A 117 -36.39 -7.23 15.09
C VAL A 117 -37.74 -6.50 15.21
N SER A 118 -38.83 -7.20 14.94
CA SER A 118 -40.20 -6.99 15.46
C SER A 118 -41.06 -8.07 14.80
N ASP A 119 -41.90 -8.88 15.43
CA ASP A 119 -42.56 -8.83 16.71
C ASP A 119 -43.26 -10.22 16.86
N ARG A 120 -43.29 -10.84 18.05
CA ARG A 120 -44.24 -11.93 18.35
C ARG A 120 -45.42 -11.28 19.05
N PRO A 121 -46.66 -11.50 18.62
CA PRO A 121 -47.53 -12.44 19.37
C PRO A 121 -48.52 -13.21 18.44
N SER A 122 -48.72 -14.52 18.65
CA SER A 122 -49.81 -15.18 19.41
C SER A 122 -50.97 -15.68 18.54
N ALA A 123 -51.25 -16.97 18.73
CA ALA A 123 -52.54 -17.67 18.68
C ALA A 123 -53.58 -17.32 17.59
N GLU A 124 -53.96 -18.33 16.80
CA GLU A 124 -55.25 -19.02 16.90
C GLU A 124 -55.19 -20.39 16.20
#